data_AF-A0A9D4DYG9-F1
#
_entry.id   AF-A0A9D4DYG9-F1
#
_cell.length_a   1.000
_cell.length_b   1.000
_cell.length_c   1.000
_cell.angle_alpha   90.00
_cell.angle_beta   90.00
_cell.angle_gamma   90.00
#
_symmetry.space_group_name_H-M   'P 1'
#
loop_
_entity.id
_entity.type
_entity.pdbx_description
1 polymer ?
#
loop_
_entity_poly.entity_id
_entity_poly.type
_entity_poly.pdbx_seq_one_letter_code
_entity_poly.pdbx_strand_id
1 'polypeptide(L)'
;MVKFRHACYYRSKSGRQWLDAKSVCETMGAHLLVVNDAAENDFIYNVLFGDWPTFAIFTGGFRLVEESTYKWITGEPWTFANWYPIEPSFEVWNTGEKEQCMCITGQYNWTDIPCNQTRVFVCEL
;
A
#
# COMPACT_ATOMS: atom_id res chain seq x y z
N MET A 1 -2.64 -9.63 14.52
CA MET A 1 -2.48 -8.17 14.61
C MET A 1 -1.18 -7.89 15.31
N VAL A 2 -0.48 -6.82 14.93
CA VAL A 2 0.75 -6.38 15.57
C VAL A 2 0.63 -4.89 15.88
N LYS A 3 1.12 -4.46 17.04
CA LYS A 3 1.05 -3.07 17.48
C LYS A 3 2.36 -2.35 17.16
N PHE A 4 2.25 -1.12 16.65
CA PHE A 4 3.37 -0.19 16.57
C PHE A 4 2.86 1.19 16.96
N ARG A 5 3.52 1.80 17.96
CA ARG A 5 3.10 3.07 18.56
C ARG A 5 1.62 3.05 18.98
N HIS A 6 0.79 3.88 18.34
CA HIS A 6 -0.61 4.09 18.70
C HIS A 6 -1.61 3.33 17.81
N ALA A 7 -1.13 2.60 16.79
CA ALA A 7 -1.96 1.90 15.83
C ALA A 7 -1.77 0.37 15.90
N CYS A 8 -2.77 -0.36 15.39
CA CYS A 8 -2.71 -1.81 15.25
C CYS A 8 -2.79 -2.22 13.78
N TYR A 9 -1.92 -3.14 13.37
CA TYR A 9 -1.77 -3.54 11.97
C TYR A 9 -2.18 -5.00 11.78
N TYR A 10 -2.92 -5.26 10.70
CA TYR A 10 -3.31 -6.59 10.27
C TYR A 10 -2.88 -6.83 8.82
N ARG A 11 -2.02 -7.83 8.59
CA ARG A 11 -1.70 -8.31 7.24
C ARG A 11 -2.68 -9.39 6.82
N SER A 12 -3.22 -9.27 5.61
CA SER A 12 -4.07 -10.31 5.03
C SER A 12 -3.30 -11.61 4.77
N LYS A 13 -4.02 -12.74 4.83
CA LYS A 13 -3.46 -14.06 4.45
C LYS A 13 -3.57 -14.36 2.96
N SER A 14 -4.50 -13.71 2.27
CA SER A 14 -4.76 -13.86 0.85
C SER A 14 -4.85 -12.51 0.16
N GLY A 15 -4.57 -12.51 -1.14
CA GLY A 15 -4.63 -11.30 -1.94
C GLY A 15 -6.06 -10.92 -2.35
N ARG A 16 -6.26 -9.62 -2.60
CA ARG A 16 -7.49 -9.03 -3.13
C ARG A 16 -7.14 -7.89 -4.09
N GLN A 17 -8.10 -7.49 -4.92
CA GLN A 17 -8.01 -6.20 -5.62
C GLN A 17 -8.10 -5.06 -4.62
N TRP A 18 -7.60 -3.88 -4.98
CA TRP A 18 -7.44 -2.77 -4.03
C TRP A 18 -8.76 -2.33 -3.38
N LEU A 19 -9.86 -2.24 -4.15
CA LEU A 19 -11.17 -1.88 -3.61
C LEU A 19 -11.74 -2.94 -2.66
N ASP A 20 -11.52 -4.22 -2.96
CA ASP A 20 -11.92 -5.32 -2.06
C ASP A 20 -11.07 -5.35 -0.79
N ALA A 21 -9.77 -5.07 -0.91
CA ALA A 21 -8.86 -4.95 0.22
C ALA A 21 -9.28 -3.80 1.15
N LYS A 22 -9.63 -2.64 0.57
CA LYS A 22 -10.21 -1.50 1.28
C LYS A 22 -11.46 -1.89 2.05
N SER A 23 -12.42 -2.53 1.37
CA SER A 23 -13.67 -3.00 1.98
C SER A 23 -13.41 -3.93 3.18
N VAL A 24 -12.45 -4.86 3.06
CA VAL A 24 -12.06 -5.72 4.19
C VAL A 24 -11.57 -4.91 5.38
N CYS A 25 -10.67 -3.93 5.18
CA CYS A 25 -10.20 -3.10 6.29
C CYS A 25 -11.35 -2.31 6.93
N GLU A 26 -12.25 -1.74 6.12
CA GLU A 26 -13.41 -1.00 6.63
C GLU A 26 -14.36 -1.88 7.46
N THR A 27 -14.56 -3.15 7.08
CA THR A 27 -15.37 -4.09 7.90
C THR A 27 -14.75 -4.40 9.26
N MET A 28 -13.44 -4.15 9.43
CA MET A 28 -12.72 -4.30 10.69
C MET A 28 -12.70 -3.00 11.51
N GLY A 29 -13.34 -1.92 11.03
CA GLY A 29 -13.21 -0.58 11.60
C GLY A 29 -11.84 0.04 11.36
N ALA A 30 -11.13 -0.41 10.32
CA ALA A 30 -9.77 -0.03 9.95
C ALA A 30 -9.76 0.68 8.59
N HIS A 31 -8.60 1.18 8.16
CA HIS A 31 -8.34 1.57 6.78
C HIS A 31 -7.16 0.79 6.20
N LEU A 32 -6.95 0.86 4.89
CA LEU A 32 -5.69 0.37 4.30
C LEU A 32 -4.52 1.21 4.83
N LEU A 33 -3.39 0.55 5.06
CA LEU A 33 -2.16 1.11 5.63
C LEU A 33 -1.82 2.50 5.08
N VAL A 34 -1.57 3.45 5.99
CA VAL A 34 -0.92 4.72 5.70
C VAL A 34 0.52 4.64 6.18
N VAL A 35 1.44 5.35 5.50
CA VAL A 35 2.84 5.41 5.93
C VAL A 35 3.24 6.87 6.08
N ASN A 36 3.33 7.32 7.32
CA ASN A 36 3.55 8.71 7.69
C ASN A 36 5.03 9.06 7.86
N ASP A 37 5.87 8.08 8.18
CA ASP A 37 7.31 8.29 8.35
C ASP A 37 8.15 7.04 8.04
N ALA A 38 9.48 7.24 8.05
CA ALA A 38 10.45 6.17 7.79
C ALA A 38 10.40 5.03 8.83
N ALA A 39 10.11 5.34 10.09
CA ALA A 39 10.07 4.32 11.15
C ALA A 39 8.84 3.42 11.03
N GLU A 40 7.73 3.96 10.53
CA GLU A 40 6.57 3.16 10.14
C GLU A 40 6.89 2.29 8.93
N ASN A 41 7.53 2.83 7.89
CA ASN A 41 7.97 2.01 6.75
C ASN A 41 8.89 0.85 7.19
N ASP A 42 9.86 1.14 8.05
CA ASP A 42 10.76 0.15 8.66
C ASP A 42 9.99 -0.92 9.43
N PHE A 43 9.02 -0.52 10.25
CA PHE A 43 8.20 -1.45 11.01
C PHE A 43 7.41 -2.38 10.08
N ILE A 44 6.72 -1.82 9.07
CA ILE A 44 5.92 -2.61 8.13
C ILE A 44 6.81 -3.59 7.37
N TYR A 45 7.98 -3.14 6.87
CA TYR A 45 8.93 -4.01 6.18
C TYR A 45 9.44 -5.14 7.09
N ASN A 46 9.96 -4.82 8.27
CA ASN A 46 10.60 -5.83 9.12
C ASN A 46 9.61 -6.81 9.75
N VAL A 47 8.37 -6.39 10.01
CA VAL A 47 7.42 -7.18 10.82
C VAL A 47 6.29 -7.78 9.98
N LEU A 48 5.90 -7.14 8.88
CA LEU A 48 4.74 -7.57 8.08
C LEU A 48 5.11 -8.13 6.70
N PHE A 49 6.29 -7.85 6.13
CA PHE A 49 6.68 -8.50 4.87
C PHE A 49 7.06 -9.98 5.05
N GLY A 50 7.79 -10.32 6.11
CA GLY A 50 8.35 -11.66 6.30
C GLY A 50 9.35 -12.05 5.19
N ASP A 51 9.70 -13.34 5.09
CA ASP A 51 10.75 -13.87 4.19
C ASP A 51 10.34 -13.97 2.69
N TRP A 52 9.45 -13.11 2.20
CA TRP A 52 8.85 -13.23 0.86
C TRP A 52 9.22 -12.03 -0.04
N PRO A 53 10.47 -11.98 -0.55
CA PRO A 53 11.05 -10.82 -1.25
C PRO A 53 10.38 -10.50 -2.59
N THR A 54 9.57 -11.40 -3.15
CA THR A 54 8.92 -11.22 -4.46
C THR A 54 7.53 -10.60 -4.41
N PHE A 55 6.97 -10.35 -3.22
CA PHE A 55 5.61 -9.84 -3.08
C PHE A 55 5.58 -8.32 -2.87
N ALA A 56 4.60 -7.68 -3.51
CA ALA A 56 4.21 -6.31 -3.24
C ALA A 56 2.92 -6.31 -2.40
N ILE A 57 2.82 -5.42 -1.42
CA ILE A 57 1.71 -5.34 -0.46
C ILE A 57 0.95 -4.05 -0.70
N PHE A 58 -0.36 -4.12 -0.93
CA PHE A 58 -1.19 -2.92 -1.06
C PHE A 58 -1.24 -2.11 0.23
N THR A 59 -1.21 -0.79 0.02
CA THR A 59 -1.42 0.25 1.03
C THR A 59 -2.68 1.06 0.70
N GLY A 60 -3.01 2.04 1.52
CA GLY A 60 -4.07 3.02 1.27
C GLY A 60 -3.66 4.14 0.31
N GLY A 61 -2.45 4.12 -0.24
CA GLY A 61 -1.98 5.11 -1.20
C GLY A 61 -2.59 4.86 -2.58
N PHE A 62 -3.22 5.89 -3.15
CA PHE A 62 -3.78 5.84 -4.49
C PHE A 62 -3.70 7.20 -5.20
N ARG A 63 -3.92 7.20 -6.51
CA ARG A 63 -4.09 8.43 -7.30
C ARG A 63 -5.25 8.31 -8.27
N LEU A 64 -5.84 9.44 -8.63
CA LEU A 64 -6.71 9.51 -9.81
C LEU A 64 -5.86 9.67 -11.07
N VAL A 65 -6.40 9.24 -12.22
CA VAL A 65 -5.69 9.27 -13.52
C VAL A 65 -5.19 10.67 -13.87
N GLU A 66 -5.99 11.70 -13.58
CA GLU A 66 -5.71 13.11 -13.90
C GLU A 66 -4.79 13.77 -12.85
N GLU A 67 -4.46 13.09 -11.76
CA GLU A 67 -3.63 13.62 -10.68
C GLU A 67 -2.16 13.18 -10.87
N SER A 68 -1.25 14.12 -10.66
CA SER A 68 0.21 13.87 -10.68
C SER A 68 0.77 13.41 -9.33
N THR A 69 -0.08 13.30 -8.31
CA THR A 69 0.33 13.02 -6.92
C THR A 69 -0.54 11.94 -6.28
N TYR A 70 0.06 11.12 -5.44
CA TYR A 70 -0.65 10.17 -4.60
C TYR A 70 -1.27 10.83 -3.38
N LYS A 71 -2.31 10.20 -2.86
CA LYS A 71 -3.00 10.57 -1.62
C LYS A 71 -3.31 9.33 -0.80
N TRP A 72 -3.43 9.53 0.50
CA TRP A 72 -3.87 8.50 1.43
C TRP A 72 -5.39 8.40 1.47
N ILE A 73 -5.90 7.18 1.63
CA ILE A 73 -7.34 6.90 1.75
C ILE A 73 -7.98 7.58 2.97
N THR A 74 -7.18 7.92 3.97
CA THR A 74 -7.58 8.67 5.18
C THR A 74 -7.68 10.18 4.96
N GLY A 75 -7.12 10.70 3.87
CA GLY A 75 -6.98 12.13 3.62
C GLY A 75 -5.82 12.79 4.37
N GLU A 76 -4.98 12.02 5.06
CA GLU A 76 -3.76 12.54 5.68
C GLU A 76 -2.80 13.13 4.64
N PRO A 77 -2.00 14.15 5.02
CA PRO A 77 -1.02 14.75 4.12
C PRO A 77 0.01 13.75 3.59
N TRP A 78 0.37 13.87 2.31
CA TRP A 78 1.44 13.06 1.70
C TRP A 78 2.83 13.65 2.03
N THR A 79 3.29 13.46 3.27
CA THR A 79 4.54 14.09 3.78
C THR A 79 5.78 13.19 3.69
N PHE A 80 5.59 11.89 3.47
CA PHE A 80 6.67 10.92 3.38
C PHE A 80 6.51 10.09 2.10
N ALA A 81 7.63 9.78 1.47
CA ALA A 81 7.68 8.93 0.30
C ALA A 81 8.95 8.08 0.28
N ASN A 82 8.80 6.80 0.00
CA ASN A 82 9.91 5.86 -0.12
C ASN A 82 9.87 5.10 -1.46
N TRP A 83 9.54 5.81 -2.55
CA TRP A 83 9.49 5.24 -3.89
C TRP A 83 10.80 4.54 -4.28
N TYR A 84 10.66 3.41 -4.97
CA TYR A 84 11.78 2.74 -5.61
C TYR A 84 12.35 3.70 -6.66
N PRO A 85 13.66 3.66 -6.99
CA PRO A 85 14.19 4.46 -8.08
C PRO A 85 13.30 4.28 -9.32
N ILE A 86 13.04 5.37 -10.06
CA ILE A 86 12.12 5.44 -11.22
C ILE A 86 10.61 5.28 -10.94
N GLU A 87 10.19 5.11 -9.69
CA GLU A 87 8.78 5.09 -9.28
C GLU A 87 8.31 6.44 -8.68
N PRO A 88 6.99 6.73 -8.69
CA PRO A 88 5.95 5.99 -9.41
C PRO A 88 6.10 6.16 -10.93
N SER A 89 5.89 5.09 -11.69
CA SER A 89 6.09 5.04 -13.13
C SER A 89 4.88 5.56 -13.91
N PHE A 90 3.69 5.49 -13.29
CA PHE A 90 2.42 5.87 -13.88
C PHE A 90 2.06 5.11 -15.18
N GLU A 91 2.59 3.89 -15.34
CA GLU A 91 2.48 3.14 -16.58
C GLU A 91 1.03 2.75 -16.92
N VAL A 92 0.83 2.47 -18.21
CA VAL A 92 -0.36 1.82 -18.73
C VAL A 92 0.06 0.47 -19.29
N TRP A 93 -0.40 -0.60 -18.67
CA TRP A 93 -0.06 -1.96 -19.09
C TRP A 93 -0.70 -2.28 -20.44
N ASN A 94 -0.21 -3.30 -21.14
CA ASN A 94 -0.74 -3.74 -22.44
C ASN A 94 -2.24 -4.12 -22.41
N THR A 95 -2.77 -4.37 -21.22
CA THR A 95 -4.19 -4.62 -20.91
C THR A 95 -5.04 -3.34 -20.86
N GLY A 96 -4.42 -2.16 -20.95
CA GLY A 96 -5.07 -0.84 -20.81
C GLY A 96 -5.23 -0.37 -19.36
N GLU A 97 -4.76 -1.17 -18.40
CA GLU A 97 -4.86 -0.90 -16.97
C GLU A 97 -3.80 0.14 -16.57
N LYS A 98 -4.19 1.11 -15.74
CA LYS A 98 -3.31 2.22 -15.31
C LYS A 98 -2.81 1.98 -13.90
N GLU A 99 -1.55 2.30 -13.64
CA GLU A 99 -0.97 2.21 -12.31
C GLU A 99 -1.46 3.35 -11.42
N GLN A 100 -2.28 3.00 -10.44
CA GLN A 100 -3.00 3.98 -9.62
C GLN A 100 -2.99 3.64 -8.14
N CYS A 101 -2.53 2.45 -7.76
CA CYS A 101 -2.54 1.96 -6.39
C CYS A 101 -1.13 1.66 -5.94
N MET A 102 -0.77 2.15 -4.75
CA MET A 102 0.57 2.04 -4.21
C MET A 102 0.75 0.73 -3.43
N CYS A 103 1.88 0.07 -3.71
CA CYS A 103 2.39 -1.02 -2.91
C CYS A 103 3.71 -0.67 -2.25
N ILE A 104 3.98 -1.29 -1.10
CA ILE A 104 5.36 -1.49 -0.63
C ILE A 104 5.86 -2.78 -1.29
N THR A 105 7.13 -2.82 -1.69
CA THR A 105 7.76 -4.00 -2.31
C THR A 105 8.55 -4.81 -1.28
N GLY A 106 8.84 -6.07 -1.60
CA GLY A 106 9.80 -6.88 -0.84
C GLY A 106 11.25 -6.35 -0.86
N GLN A 107 11.50 -5.23 -1.55
CA GLN A 107 12.76 -4.49 -1.57
C GLN A 107 12.67 -3.20 -0.76
N TYR A 108 11.78 -3.12 0.23
CA TYR A 108 11.62 -1.99 1.17
C TYR A 108 10.95 -0.72 0.60
N ASN A 109 11.15 -0.42 -0.69
CA ASN A 109 10.62 0.77 -1.34
C ASN A 109 9.21 0.59 -1.93
N TRP A 110 8.60 1.68 -2.38
CA TRP A 110 7.25 1.74 -2.93
C TRP A 110 7.25 1.65 -4.46
N THR A 111 6.16 1.14 -5.01
CA THR A 111 5.87 1.07 -6.46
C THR A 111 4.38 1.32 -6.65
N ASP A 112 3.98 1.82 -7.81
CA ASP A 112 2.58 1.82 -8.21
C ASP A 112 2.27 0.65 -9.15
N ILE A 113 1.06 0.11 -9.02
CA ILE A 113 0.57 -0.96 -9.89
C ILE A 113 -0.91 -0.72 -10.20
N PRO A 114 -1.49 -1.45 -11.18
CA PRO A 114 -2.92 -1.36 -11.43
C PRO A 114 -3.73 -1.88 -10.25
N CYS A 115 -4.79 -1.16 -9.90
CA CYS A 115 -5.59 -1.43 -8.71
C CYS A 115 -6.35 -2.78 -8.74
N ASN A 116 -6.54 -3.35 -9.93
CA ASN A 116 -7.20 -4.65 -10.12
C ASN A 116 -6.24 -5.84 -10.01
N GLN A 117 -4.95 -5.59 -9.79
CA GLN A 117 -4.01 -6.65 -9.43
C GLN A 117 -4.41 -7.26 -8.09
N THR A 118 -4.24 -8.58 -7.97
CA THR A 118 -4.47 -9.26 -6.69
C THR A 118 -3.19 -9.20 -5.87
N ARG A 119 -3.24 -8.53 -4.70
CA ARG A 119 -2.11 -8.44 -3.75
C ARG A 119 -2.60 -8.64 -2.34
N VAL A 120 -1.72 -9.16 -1.48
CA VAL A 120 -1.92 -9.07 -0.03
C VAL A 120 -1.90 -7.59 0.38
N PHE A 121 -2.51 -7.28 1.52
CA PHE A 121 -2.71 -5.91 1.97
C PHE A 121 -2.56 -5.81 3.48
N VAL A 122 -2.31 -4.60 3.97
CA VAL A 122 -2.25 -4.30 5.40
C VAL A 122 -3.38 -3.34 5.75
N CYS A 123 -4.13 -3.68 6.80
CA CYS A 123 -5.08 -2.80 7.45
C CYS A 123 -4.44 -2.17 8.68
N GLU A 124 -4.78 -0.91 8.93
CA GLU A 124 -4.36 -0.10 10.07
C GLU A 124 -5.60 0.38 10.84
N LEU A 125 -5.60 0.12 12.15
CA LEU A 125 -6.66 0.45 13.11
C LEU A 125 -6.21 1.57 14.05
#